data_AF-A0A8T4KPP6-F1
#
_entry.id   AF-A0A8T4KPP6-F1
#
_cell.length_a   1.000
_cell.length_b   1.000
_cell.length_c   1.000
_cell.angle_alpha   90.00
_cell.angle_beta   90.00
_cell.angle_gamma   90.00
#
_symmetry.space_group_name_H-M   'P 1'
#
loop_
_entity.id
_entity.type
_entity.pdbx_description
1 polymer ?
#
loop_
_entity_poly.entity_id
_entity_poly.type
_entity_poly.pdbx_seq_one_letter_code
_entity_poly.pdbx_strand_id
1 'polypeptide(L)'
;MNVLSEKIIADVEAKEILEKKEKDSELKPQQKNSADVLKKFAKKDPADIKKLVEQLTAMGKLRDKQVIAIANFLPEDKDDLRAILHKESSNLTPEDADSIIKIVKDTI
;
A
#
# COMPACT_ATOMS: atom_id res chain seq x y z
N MET A 1 22.37 -16.30 6.12
CA MET A 1 21.18 -16.22 5.26
C MET A 1 21.42 -15.07 4.30
N ASN A 2 21.44 -15.33 2.99
CA ASN A 2 21.59 -14.27 1.98
C ASN A 2 20.20 -14.00 1.40
N VAL A 3 19.76 -12.75 1.46
CA VAL A 3 18.51 -12.33 0.82
C VAL A 3 18.79 -12.18 -0.68
N LEU A 4 18.09 -12.97 -1.50
CA LEU A 4 18.23 -12.92 -2.97
C LEU A 4 17.37 -11.82 -3.59
N SER A 5 16.21 -11.53 -2.99
CA SER A 5 15.28 -10.49 -3.43
C SER A 5 14.33 -10.12 -2.29
N GLU A 6 13.88 -8.88 -2.27
CA GLU A 6 12.83 -8.40 -1.39
C GLU A 6 11.87 -7.47 -2.14
N LYS A 7 10.63 -7.40 -1.67
CA LYS A 7 9.59 -6.52 -2.21
C LYS A 7 8.73 -6.02 -1.05
N ILE A 8 8.37 -4.74 -1.09
CA ILE A 8 7.38 -4.15 -0.20
C ILE A 8 5.98 -4.49 -0.74
N ILE A 9 5.09 -4.98 0.13
CA ILE A 9 3.73 -5.39 -0.22
C ILE A 9 2.70 -4.49 0.45
N ALA A 10 1.54 -4.34 -0.18
CA ALA A 10 0.41 -3.61 0.39
C ALA A 10 -0.25 -4.39 1.54
N ASP A 11 -0.98 -3.68 2.40
CA ASP A 11 -1.65 -4.27 3.56
C ASP A 11 -2.68 -5.32 3.15
N VAL A 12 -3.34 -5.13 2.00
CA VAL A 12 -4.27 -6.11 1.44
C VAL A 12 -3.56 -7.40 1.00
N GLU A 13 -2.38 -7.32 0.41
CA GLU A 13 -1.57 -8.48 0.03
C GLU A 13 -1.08 -9.22 1.29
N ALA A 14 -0.64 -8.47 2.31
CA ALA A 14 -0.25 -9.02 3.60
C ALA A 14 -1.42 -9.75 4.29
N LYS A 15 -2.64 -9.19 4.19
CA LYS A 15 -3.87 -9.81 4.71
C LYS A 15 -4.11 -11.17 4.05
N GLU A 16 -4.06 -11.24 2.72
CA GLU A 16 -4.24 -12.51 1.99
C GLU A 16 -3.21 -13.56 2.38
N ILE A 17 -1.95 -13.16 2.57
CA ILE A 17 -0.88 -14.08 2.98
C ILE A 17 -1.18 -14.68 4.36
N LEU A 18 -1.62 -13.86 5.32
CA LEU A 18 -1.97 -14.35 6.66
C LEU A 18 -3.24 -15.19 6.65
N GLU A 19 -4.25 -14.84 5.85
CA GLU A 19 -5.49 -15.63 5.71
C GLU A 19 -5.24 -17.00 5.07
N LYS A 20 -4.34 -17.08 4.07
CA LYS A 20 -3.91 -18.37 3.50
C LYS A 20 -3.19 -19.20 4.56
N LYS A 21 -2.27 -18.59 5.31
CA LYS A 21 -1.53 -19.27 6.36
C LYS A 21 -2.42 -19.77 7.50
N GLU A 22 -3.45 -19.00 7.87
CA GLU A 22 -4.44 -19.37 8.89
C GLU A 22 -5.24 -20.63 8.49
N LYS A 23 -5.46 -20.86 7.19
CA LYS A 23 -6.07 -22.09 6.68
C LYS A 23 -5.13 -23.30 6.74
N ASP A 24 -3.83 -23.08 6.57
CA ASP A 24 -2.83 -24.15 6.56
C ASP A 24 -2.36 -24.55 7.96
N SER A 25 -2.33 -23.60 8.91
CA SER A 25 -1.78 -23.81 10.25
C SER A 25 -2.24 -22.75 11.24
N GLU A 26 -2.18 -23.06 12.54
CA GLU A 26 -2.49 -22.08 13.58
C GLU A 26 -1.48 -20.91 13.57
N LEU A 27 -1.99 -19.69 13.49
CA LEU A 27 -1.20 -18.48 13.59
C LEU A 27 -0.63 -18.27 15.00
N LYS A 28 0.62 -17.82 15.08
CA LYS A 28 1.22 -17.39 16.36
C LYS A 28 0.52 -16.13 16.90
N PRO A 29 0.60 -15.83 18.21
CA PRO A 29 -0.08 -14.67 18.80
C PRO A 29 0.20 -13.35 18.08
N GLN A 30 1.44 -13.08 17.67
CA GLN A 30 1.80 -11.87 16.94
C GLN A 30 1.20 -11.85 15.52
N GLN A 31 1.11 -13.00 14.86
CA GLN A 31 0.48 -13.12 13.54
C GLN A 31 -1.03 -12.93 13.63
N LYS A 32 -1.68 -13.44 14.69
CA LYS A 32 -3.11 -13.18 14.97
C LYS A 32 -3.35 -11.68 15.14
N ASN A 33 -2.55 -10.99 15.96
CA ASN A 33 -2.66 -9.55 16.14
C ASN A 33 -2.48 -8.78 14.82
N SER A 34 -1.49 -9.15 13.99
CA SER A 34 -1.32 -8.55 12.67
C SER A 34 -2.51 -8.81 11.75
N ALA A 35 -3.02 -10.04 11.71
CA ALA A 35 -4.19 -10.38 10.90
C ALA A 35 -5.42 -9.59 11.34
N ASP A 36 -5.63 -9.39 12.64
CA ASP A 36 -6.74 -8.60 13.18
C ASP A 36 -6.66 -7.12 12.78
N VAL A 37 -5.47 -6.53 12.79
CA VAL A 37 -5.26 -5.16 12.29
C VAL A 37 -5.55 -5.11 10.79
N LEU A 38 -4.98 -6.02 10.00
CA LEU A 38 -5.16 -6.03 8.55
C LEU A 38 -6.62 -6.27 8.16
N LYS A 39 -7.35 -7.16 8.84
CA LYS A 39 -8.80 -7.37 8.63
C LYS A 39 -9.61 -6.11 8.93
N LYS A 40 -9.18 -5.26 9.87
CA LYS A 40 -9.86 -3.99 10.21
C LYS A 40 -9.57 -2.88 9.21
N PHE A 41 -8.35 -2.78 8.69
CA PHE A 41 -7.91 -1.63 7.88
C PHE A 41 -7.83 -1.91 6.37
N ALA A 42 -7.43 -3.11 5.95
CA ALA A 42 -7.31 -3.48 4.54
C ALA A 42 -8.64 -3.99 3.96
N LYS A 43 -9.59 -3.06 3.77
CA LYS A 43 -10.97 -3.36 3.34
C LYS A 43 -11.19 -3.37 1.82
N LYS A 44 -10.27 -2.79 1.05
CA LYS A 44 -10.39 -2.69 -0.41
C LYS A 44 -10.10 -4.03 -1.10
N ASP A 45 -10.58 -4.16 -2.32
CA ASP A 45 -10.36 -5.34 -3.13
C ASP A 45 -8.87 -5.47 -3.50
N PRO A 46 -8.28 -6.68 -3.39
CA PRO A 46 -6.88 -6.91 -3.76
C PRO A 46 -6.55 -6.52 -5.21
N ALA A 47 -7.47 -6.73 -6.15
CA ALA A 47 -7.25 -6.40 -7.56
C ALA A 47 -7.23 -4.88 -7.79
N ASP A 48 -8.11 -4.14 -7.10
CA ASP A 48 -8.14 -2.68 -7.19
C ASP A 48 -6.86 -2.05 -6.62
N ILE A 49 -6.40 -2.54 -5.47
CA ILE A 49 -5.14 -2.07 -4.87
C ILE A 49 -3.94 -2.44 -5.74
N LYS A 50 -3.92 -3.63 -6.33
CA LYS A 50 -2.86 -4.02 -7.27
C LYS A 50 -2.82 -3.11 -8.48
N LYS A 51 -3.98 -2.80 -9.06
CA LYS A 51 -4.11 -1.84 -10.18
C LYS A 51 -3.62 -0.44 -9.78
N LEU A 52 -3.97 0.02 -8.58
CA LEU A 52 -3.50 1.30 -8.05
C LEU A 52 -1.96 1.34 -7.93
N VAL A 53 -1.36 0.28 -7.36
CA VAL A 53 0.10 0.15 -7.24
C VAL A 53 0.78 0.18 -8.61
N GLU A 54 0.24 -0.53 -9.59
CA GLU A 54 0.75 -0.53 -10.97
C GLU A 54 0.71 0.86 -11.61
N GLN A 55 -0.41 1.57 -11.48
CA GLN A 55 -0.57 2.93 -12.03
C GLN A 55 0.36 3.95 -11.37
N LEU A 56 0.49 3.92 -10.03
CA LEU A 56 1.40 4.81 -9.29
C LEU A 56 2.87 4.51 -9.61
N THR A 57 3.23 3.24 -9.76
CA THR A 57 4.59 2.83 -10.15
C THR A 57 4.92 3.31 -11.56
N ALA A 58 3.96 3.23 -12.49
CA ALA A 58 4.13 3.67 -13.87
C ALA A 58 4.41 5.18 -14.01
N MET A 59 4.13 6.00 -12.99
CA MET A 59 4.51 7.41 -12.99
C MET A 59 6.03 7.60 -12.98
N GLY A 60 6.81 6.63 -12.48
CA GLY A 60 8.27 6.70 -12.41
C GLY A 60 8.83 7.79 -11.48
N LYS A 61 7.98 8.42 -10.66
CA LYS A 61 8.33 9.52 -9.75
C LYS A 61 8.28 9.14 -8.26
N LEU A 62 7.81 7.94 -7.96
CA LEU A 62 7.60 7.43 -6.61
C LEU A 62 8.51 6.22 -6.39
N ARG A 63 9.09 6.12 -5.19
CA ARG A 63 9.76 4.90 -4.72
C ARG A 63 8.72 3.87 -4.28
N ASP A 64 9.07 2.59 -4.31
CA ASP A 64 8.18 1.49 -3.93
C ASP A 64 7.48 1.72 -2.58
N LYS A 65 8.23 2.20 -1.58
CA LYS A 65 7.68 2.50 -0.25
C LYS A 65 6.61 3.60 -0.29
N GLN A 66 6.78 4.62 -1.13
CA GLN A 66 5.81 5.71 -1.29
C GLN A 66 4.56 5.20 -2.00
N VAL A 67 4.73 4.40 -3.06
CA VAL A 67 3.63 3.76 -3.78
C VAL A 67 2.77 2.93 -2.83
N ILE A 68 3.40 2.06 -2.04
CA ILE A 68 2.69 1.20 -1.09
C ILE A 68 2.03 2.02 0.02
N ALA A 69 2.69 3.07 0.54
CA ALA A 69 2.07 3.94 1.54
C ALA A 69 0.82 4.63 1.00
N ILE A 70 0.86 5.17 -0.22
CA ILE A 70 -0.31 5.79 -0.88
C ILE A 70 -1.41 4.75 -1.07
N ALA A 71 -1.08 3.54 -1.51
CA ALA A 71 -2.05 2.47 -1.72
C ALA A 71 -2.71 1.98 -0.42
N ASN A 72 -1.99 2.02 0.71
CA ASN A 72 -2.52 1.65 2.02
C ASN A 72 -3.40 2.75 2.64
N PHE A 73 -2.99 4.01 2.51
CA PHE A 73 -3.66 5.14 3.17
C PHE A 73 -4.74 5.83 2.33
N LEU A 74 -4.71 5.67 1.00
CA LEU A 74 -5.74 6.15 0.08
C LEU A 74 -6.08 7.64 0.27
N PRO A 75 -5.12 8.56 0.05
CA PRO A 75 -5.33 9.99 0.30
C PRO A 75 -6.49 10.56 -0.51
N GLU A 76 -7.35 11.35 0.13
CA GLU A 76 -8.50 11.98 -0.52
C GLU A 76 -8.15 13.37 -1.08
N ASP A 77 -7.15 14.01 -0.49
CA ASP A 77 -6.65 15.31 -0.88
C ASP A 77 -5.11 15.47 -0.76
N LYS A 78 -4.64 16.68 -1.10
CA LYS A 78 -3.21 17.02 -1.10
C LYS A 78 -2.61 17.04 0.30
N ASP A 79 -3.41 17.33 1.33
CA ASP A 79 -2.92 17.41 2.70
C ASP A 79 -2.74 16.02 3.28
N ASP A 80 -3.63 15.07 2.95
CA ASP A 80 -3.41 13.64 3.21
C ASP A 80 -2.13 13.14 2.53
N LEU A 81 -1.96 13.44 1.24
CA LEU A 81 -0.77 13.03 0.49
C LEU A 81 0.51 13.62 1.11
N ARG A 82 0.48 14.89 1.52
CA ARG A 82 1.59 15.52 2.25
C ARG A 82 1.87 14.82 3.57
N ALA A 83 0.83 14.43 4.32
CA ALA A 83 1.00 13.72 5.59
C ALA A 83 1.65 12.35 5.37
N ILE A 84 1.21 11.59 4.36
CA ILE A 84 1.76 10.28 3.99
C ILE A 84 3.23 10.41 3.58
N LEU A 85 3.59 11.43 2.80
CA LEU A 85 4.92 11.61 2.24
C LEU A 85 5.85 12.53 3.06
N HIS A 86 5.43 13.00 4.23
CA HIS A 86 6.12 14.07 4.97
C HIS A 86 7.61 13.82 5.25
N LYS A 87 7.99 12.56 5.51
CA LYS A 87 9.39 12.15 5.78
C LYS A 87 10.10 11.53 4.58
N GLU A 88 9.44 11.49 3.43
CA GLU A 88 9.95 10.87 2.22
C GLU A 88 10.44 11.98 1.28
N SER A 89 11.73 12.02 0.95
CA SER A 89 12.22 12.94 -0.07
C SER A 89 11.53 12.62 -1.40
N SER A 90 10.81 13.59 -1.95
CA SER A 90 10.12 13.46 -3.23
C SER A 90 10.25 14.77 -4.00
N ASN A 91 10.57 14.70 -5.28
CA ASN A 91 10.60 15.85 -6.18
C ASN A 91 9.25 16.03 -6.89
N LEU A 92 8.14 15.79 -6.18
CA LEU A 92 6.79 15.88 -6.74
C LEU A 92 6.41 17.35 -6.93
N THR A 93 6.00 17.71 -8.14
CA THR A 93 5.41 19.02 -8.39
C THR A 93 3.95 19.06 -7.91
N PRO A 94 3.32 20.24 -7.80
CA PRO A 94 1.89 20.34 -7.51
C PRO A 94 1.02 19.53 -8.49
N GLU A 95 1.39 19.48 -9.77
CA GLU A 95 0.70 18.73 -10.83
C GLU A 95 0.88 17.21 -10.65
N ASP A 96 2.03 16.77 -10.14
CA ASP A 96 2.24 15.37 -9.79
C ASP A 96 1.34 14.95 -8.63
N ALA A 97 1.22 15.81 -7.62
CA ALA A 97 0.30 15.58 -6.50
C ALA A 97 -1.15 15.50 -6.98
N ASP A 98 -1.59 16.41 -7.86
CA ASP A 98 -2.92 16.35 -8.48
C ASP A 98 -3.14 15.04 -9.24
N SER A 99 -2.13 14.59 -9.99
CA SER A 99 -2.18 13.34 -10.74
C SER A 99 -2.30 12.13 -9.82
N ILE A 100 -1.57 12.10 -8.70
CA ILE A 100 -1.66 11.02 -7.70
C ILE A 100 -3.07 10.96 -7.11
N ILE A 101 -3.61 12.09 -6.65
CA ILE A 101 -4.97 12.13 -6.07
C ILE A 101 -6.01 11.69 -7.09
N LYS A 102 -5.86 12.10 -8.35
CA LYS A 102 -6.75 11.66 -9.42
C LYS A 102 -6.67 10.15 -9.63
N ILE A 103 -5.48 9.57 -9.71
CA ILE A 103 -5.29 8.11 -9.87
C ILE A 103 -5.95 7.35 -8.71
N VAL A 104 -5.80 7.82 -7.48
CA VAL A 104 -6.44 7.19 -6.31
C VAL A 104 -7.96 7.20 -6.45
N LYS A 105 -8.55 8.36 -6.77
CA LYS A 105 -10.02 8.53 -6.92
C LYS A 105 -10.62 7.77 -8.09
N ASP A 106 -9.89 7.65 -9.20
CA ASP A 106 -10.38 6.94 -10.39
C ASP A 106 -10.31 5.41 -10.23
N THR A 107 -9.59 4.92 -9.22
CA THR A 107 -9.30 3.48 -9.06
C THR A 107 -10.06 2.82 -7.92
N ILE A 108 -10.37 3.56 -6.84
CA ILE A 108 -10.79 3.03 -5.53
C ILE A 108 -12.12 3.62 -5.07
#